data_AF-K8PAL6-F1
#
_entry.id   AF-K8PAL6-F1
#
_cell.length_a   1.000
_cell.length_b   1.000
_cell.length_c   1.000
_cell.angle_alpha   90.00
_cell.angle_beta   90.00
_cell.angle_gamma   90.00
#
_symmetry.space_group_name_H-M   'P 1'
#
loop_
_entity.id
_entity.type
_entity.pdbx_description
1 polymer ?
#
loop_
_entity_poly.entity_id
_entity_poly.type
_entity_poly.pdbx_seq_one_letter_code
_entity_poly.pdbx_strand_id
1 'polypeptide(L)'
;MKKDKNVMNVIANVNWKDEIGVIAGPFQPTDTKQSWLSRAARKANVSVRYITSLYYGHVKDPKFSVASSVLSAAELARIEATRREAAQLASRFEITAEGLNAKDADFFGAEINSLLDAANRLRSMGGT
;
A
#
# COMPACT_ATOMS: atom_id res chain seq x y z
N MET A 1 -19.15 -20.40 -20.15
CA MET A 1 -18.85 -19.25 -21.04
C MET A 1 -19.56 -17.93 -20.68
N LYS A 2 -20.21 -17.78 -19.50
CA LYS A 2 -20.75 -16.49 -19.01
C LYS A 2 -19.87 -15.82 -17.93
N LYS A 3 -19.11 -16.58 -17.15
CA LYS A 3 -18.20 -16.06 -16.11
C LYS A 3 -17.06 -15.21 -16.69
N ASP A 4 -16.49 -15.64 -17.82
CA ASP A 4 -15.31 -14.98 -18.41
C ASP A 4 -15.62 -13.57 -18.94
N LYS A 5 -16.83 -13.36 -19.47
CA LYS A 5 -17.27 -12.05 -19.94
C LYS A 5 -17.43 -11.04 -18.79
N ASN A 6 -17.87 -11.50 -17.62
CA ASN A 6 -18.07 -10.61 -16.48
C ASN A 6 -16.72 -10.18 -15.88
N VAL A 7 -15.75 -11.12 -15.80
CA VAL A 7 -14.39 -10.82 -15.35
C VAL A 7 -13.68 -9.87 -16.32
N MET A 8 -13.79 -10.09 -17.63
CA MET A 8 -13.20 -9.17 -18.62
C MET A 8 -13.84 -7.77 -18.57
N ASN A 9 -15.17 -7.67 -18.36
CA ASN A 9 -15.83 -6.39 -18.18
C ASN A 9 -15.35 -5.64 -16.92
N VAL A 10 -15.04 -6.35 -15.85
CA VAL A 10 -14.45 -5.74 -14.64
C VAL A 10 -13.05 -5.23 -14.93
N ILE A 11 -12.20 -6.05 -15.57
CA ILE A 11 -10.82 -5.70 -15.94
C ILE A 11 -10.77 -4.48 -16.86
N ALA A 12 -11.69 -4.38 -17.83
CA ALA A 12 -11.79 -3.26 -18.75
C ALA A 12 -12.15 -1.93 -18.05
N ASN A 13 -12.78 -1.99 -16.88
CA ASN A 13 -13.18 -0.82 -16.08
C ASN A 13 -12.19 -0.49 -14.95
N VAL A 14 -11.09 -1.23 -14.81
CA VAL A 14 -10.05 -0.92 -13.83
C VAL A 14 -9.35 0.38 -14.18
N ASN A 15 -9.18 1.26 -13.19
CA ASN A 15 -8.32 2.43 -13.35
C ASN A 15 -6.84 2.01 -13.20
N TRP A 16 -6.26 1.53 -14.30
CA TRP A 16 -4.86 1.06 -14.34
C TRP A 16 -3.86 2.09 -13.84
N LYS A 17 -4.12 3.39 -14.06
CA LYS A 17 -3.24 4.47 -13.63
C LYS A 17 -3.12 4.50 -12.10
N ASP A 18 -4.24 4.35 -11.41
CA ASP A 18 -4.31 4.39 -9.95
C ASP A 18 -3.69 3.12 -9.36
N GLU A 19 -4.02 1.93 -9.90
CA GLU A 19 -3.43 0.67 -9.48
C GLU A 19 -1.89 0.69 -9.61
N ILE A 20 -1.39 1.16 -10.75
CA ILE A 20 0.06 1.31 -10.98
C ILE A 20 0.66 2.33 -10.00
N GLY A 21 -0.08 3.40 -9.69
CA GLY A 21 0.33 4.39 -8.69
C GLY A 21 0.49 3.81 -7.29
N VAL A 22 -0.47 2.99 -6.86
CA VAL A 22 -0.42 2.26 -5.59
C VAL A 22 0.82 1.35 -5.54
N ILE A 23 1.08 0.58 -6.60
CA ILE A 23 2.24 -0.31 -6.66
C ILE A 23 3.56 0.49 -6.59
N ALA A 24 3.69 1.53 -7.41
CA ALA A 24 4.88 2.36 -7.48
C ALA A 24 5.16 3.10 -6.17
N GLY A 25 4.11 3.44 -5.42
CA GLY A 25 4.19 4.27 -4.23
C GLY A 25 4.52 5.73 -4.55
N PRO A 26 4.89 6.53 -3.54
CA PRO A 26 5.15 7.96 -3.71
C PRO A 26 6.31 8.21 -4.68
N PHE A 27 6.14 9.26 -5.49
CA PHE A 27 7.19 9.76 -6.37
C PHE A 27 8.29 10.40 -5.53
N GLN A 28 9.51 9.88 -5.65
CA GLN A 28 10.67 10.39 -4.90
C GLN A 28 11.31 11.58 -5.62
N PRO A 29 12.03 12.47 -4.91
CA PRO A 29 12.72 13.60 -5.53
C PRO A 29 13.73 13.19 -6.62
N THR A 30 14.29 11.98 -6.52
CA THR A 30 15.23 11.40 -7.49
C THR A 30 14.55 10.57 -8.58
N ASP A 31 13.23 10.43 -8.54
CA ASP A 31 12.53 9.65 -9.56
C ASP A 31 12.38 10.44 -10.87
N THR A 32 12.49 9.69 -11.97
CA THR A 32 11.90 10.07 -13.25
C THR A 32 10.59 9.31 -13.43
N LYS A 33 9.74 9.74 -14.37
CA LYS A 33 8.51 8.98 -14.66
C LYS A 33 8.80 7.53 -15.06
N GLN A 34 9.90 7.32 -15.79
CA GLN A 34 10.34 6.00 -16.23
C GLN A 34 10.86 5.14 -15.06
N SER A 35 11.65 5.69 -14.14
CA SER A 35 12.11 4.94 -12.95
C SER A 35 10.95 4.54 -12.04
N TRP A 36 9.97 5.44 -11.90
CA TRP A 36 8.75 5.22 -11.13
C TRP A 36 7.88 4.10 -11.72
N LEU A 37 7.63 4.13 -13.04
CA LEU A 37 6.92 3.03 -13.73
C LEU A 37 7.71 1.72 -13.71
N SER A 38 9.04 1.80 -13.81
CA SER A 38 9.90 0.61 -13.72
C SER A 38 9.89 -0.03 -12.34
N ARG A 39 9.64 0.75 -11.28
CA ARG A 39 9.42 0.22 -9.93
C ARG A 39 8.11 -0.58 -9.87
N ALA A 40 7.02 -0.05 -10.43
CA ALA A 40 5.75 -0.77 -10.50
C ALA A 40 5.87 -2.09 -11.29
N ALA A 41 6.55 -2.03 -12.44
CA ALA A 41 6.84 -3.19 -13.28
C ALA A 41 7.58 -4.30 -12.53
N ARG A 42 8.63 -3.96 -11.78
CA ARG A 42 9.38 -4.93 -10.97
C ARG A 42 8.51 -5.57 -9.90
N LYS A 43 7.72 -4.78 -9.17
CA LYS A 43 6.83 -5.28 -8.12
C LYS A 43 5.70 -6.17 -8.67
N ALA A 44 5.17 -5.83 -9.84
CA ALA A 44 4.13 -6.60 -10.51
C ALA A 44 4.67 -7.80 -11.31
N ASN A 45 5.99 -7.95 -11.44
CA ASN A 45 6.63 -8.92 -12.33
C ASN A 45 6.10 -8.86 -13.78
N VAL A 46 5.90 -7.63 -14.29
CA VAL A 46 5.44 -7.35 -15.65
C VAL A 46 6.46 -6.44 -16.33
N SER A 47 6.65 -6.58 -17.66
CA SER A 47 7.58 -5.70 -18.38
C SER A 47 7.20 -4.22 -18.25
N VAL A 48 8.22 -3.35 -18.20
CA VAL A 48 8.03 -1.88 -18.11
C VAL A 48 7.19 -1.37 -19.28
N ARG A 49 7.38 -1.92 -20.49
CA ARG A 49 6.57 -1.57 -21.67
C ARG A 49 5.08 -1.80 -21.42
N TYR A 50 4.69 -2.94 -20.85
CA TYR A 50 3.28 -3.25 -20.57
C TYR A 50 2.69 -2.33 -19.50
N ILE A 51 3.43 -2.07 -18.42
CA ILE A 51 3.00 -1.12 -17.38
C ILE A 51 2.81 0.28 -17.95
N THR A 52 3.75 0.75 -18.78
CA THR A 52 3.63 2.04 -19.47
C THR A 52 2.41 2.09 -20.37
N SER A 53 2.16 1.04 -21.16
CA SER A 53 0.98 0.97 -22.03
C SER A 53 -0.33 0.99 -21.25
N LEU A 54 -0.40 0.30 -20.10
CA LEU A 54 -1.57 0.32 -19.22
C LEU A 54 -1.75 1.69 -18.57
N TYR A 55 -0.66 2.28 -18.06
CA TYR A 55 -0.68 3.58 -17.38
C TYR A 55 -1.19 4.71 -18.30
N TYR A 56 -0.76 4.72 -19.56
CA TYR A 56 -1.21 5.72 -20.55
C TYR A 56 -2.49 5.31 -21.29
N GLY A 57 -3.10 4.17 -20.94
CA GLY A 57 -4.35 3.71 -21.54
C GLY A 57 -4.25 3.24 -23.00
N HIS A 58 -3.05 2.96 -23.49
CA HIS A 58 -2.83 2.35 -24.80
C HIS A 58 -3.35 0.90 -24.86
N VAL A 59 -3.42 0.23 -23.71
CA VAL A 59 -4.05 -1.08 -23.55
C VAL A 59 -5.16 -0.94 -22.51
N LYS A 60 -6.40 -1.28 -22.89
CA LYS A 60 -7.57 -1.22 -22.00
C LYS A 60 -8.02 -2.60 -21.52
N ASP A 61 -7.73 -3.64 -22.31
CA ASP A 61 -8.06 -5.03 -22.02
C ASP A 61 -6.78 -5.89 -22.03
N PRO A 62 -5.98 -5.85 -20.95
CA PRO A 62 -4.81 -6.72 -20.84
C PRO A 62 -5.22 -8.18 -20.72
N LYS A 63 -4.31 -9.07 -21.16
CA LYS A 63 -4.44 -10.50 -20.86
C LYS A 63 -4.66 -10.72 -19.36
N PHE A 64 -5.52 -11.68 -19.02
CA PHE A 64 -5.88 -12.00 -17.64
C PHE A 64 -4.67 -12.18 -16.72
N SER A 65 -3.60 -12.85 -17.19
CA SER A 65 -2.38 -13.02 -16.40
C SER A 65 -1.71 -11.69 -16.03
N VAL A 66 -1.65 -10.74 -16.95
CA VAL A 66 -1.08 -9.40 -16.69
C VAL A 66 -1.99 -8.61 -15.75
N ALA A 67 -3.31 -8.64 -16.00
CA ALA A 67 -4.29 -8.00 -15.13
C ALA A 67 -4.19 -8.50 -13.68
N SER A 68 -4.17 -9.83 -13.52
CA SER A 68 -4.05 -10.49 -12.22
C SER A 68 -2.76 -10.10 -11.53
N SER A 69 -1.61 -10.14 -12.22
CA SER A 69 -0.32 -9.77 -11.60
C SER A 69 -0.29 -8.32 -11.12
N VAL A 70 -0.82 -7.38 -11.91
CA VAL A 70 -0.88 -5.96 -11.51
C VAL A 70 -1.81 -5.77 -10.31
N LEU A 71 -3.02 -6.32 -10.36
CA LEU A 71 -4.00 -6.18 -9.26
C LEU A 71 -3.51 -6.84 -7.97
N SER A 72 -2.90 -8.03 -8.04
CA SER A 72 -2.31 -8.68 -6.88
C SER A 72 -1.16 -7.87 -6.29
N ALA A 73 -0.31 -7.27 -7.13
CA ALA A 73 0.77 -6.42 -6.65
C ALA A 73 0.25 -5.11 -6.02
N ALA A 74 -0.84 -4.54 -6.56
CA ALA A 74 -1.48 -3.37 -5.98
C ALA A 74 -2.05 -3.69 -4.60
N GLU A 75 -2.70 -4.84 -4.46
CA GLU A 75 -3.23 -5.28 -3.17
C GLU A 75 -2.13 -5.50 -2.12
N LEU A 76 -1.05 -6.18 -2.49
CA LEU A 76 0.12 -6.33 -1.62
C LEU A 76 0.71 -4.97 -1.22
N ALA A 77 0.76 -4.01 -2.14
CA ALA A 77 1.25 -2.66 -1.84
C ALA A 77 0.32 -1.90 -0.88
N ARG A 78 -1.02 -2.06 -0.98
CA ARG A 78 -1.97 -1.48 0.00
C ARG A 78 -1.77 -2.08 1.38
N ILE A 79 -1.67 -3.41 1.47
CA ILE A 79 -1.42 -4.11 2.74
C ILE A 79 -0.12 -3.60 3.36
N GLU A 80 0.96 -3.52 2.58
CA GLU A 80 2.25 -3.02 3.07
C GLU A 80 2.17 -1.55 3.53
N ALA A 81 1.44 -0.70 2.82
CA ALA A 81 1.22 0.69 3.22
C ALA A 81 0.48 0.78 4.56
N THR A 82 -0.61 0.03 4.72
CA THR A 82 -1.37 -0.03 5.98
C THR A 82 -0.50 -0.51 7.14
N ARG A 83 0.36 -1.53 6.92
CA ARG A 83 1.30 -2.01 7.94
C ARG A 83 2.30 -0.92 8.36
N ARG A 84 2.82 -0.15 7.41
CA ARG A 84 3.75 0.95 7.70
C ARG A 84 3.07 2.08 8.46
N GLU A 85 1.85 2.46 8.08
CA GLU A 85 1.08 3.49 8.77
C GLU A 85 0.76 3.07 10.22
N ALA A 86 0.32 1.83 10.42
CA ALA A 86 0.06 1.29 11.76
C ALA A 86 1.33 1.30 12.63
N ALA A 87 2.48 0.91 12.07
CA ALA A 87 3.76 0.95 12.79
C ALA A 87 4.20 2.38 13.14
N GLN A 88 4.02 3.35 12.22
CA GLN A 88 4.32 4.76 12.49
C GLN A 88 3.42 5.33 13.59
N LEU A 89 2.13 5.01 13.57
CA LEU A 89 1.19 5.48 14.58
C LEU A 89 1.47 4.86 15.95
N ALA A 90 1.79 3.55 16.01
CA ALA A 90 2.21 2.88 17.23
C ALA A 90 3.45 3.55 17.84
N SER A 91 4.46 3.84 17.02
CA SER A 91 5.67 4.54 17.48
C SER A 91 5.36 5.93 18.06
N ARG A 92 4.41 6.67 17.47
CA ARG A 92 4.00 7.98 18.02
C ARG A 92 3.33 7.85 19.38
N PHE A 93 2.52 6.82 19.59
CA PHE A 93 1.90 6.56 20.90
C PHE A 93 2.93 6.17 21.95
N GLU A 94 3.90 5.33 21.60
CA GLU A 94 5.03 4.96 22.47
C GLU A 94 5.83 6.21 22.88
N ILE A 95 6.24 7.05 21.93
CA ILE A 95 6.97 8.31 22.21
C ILE A 95 6.15 9.23 23.12
N THR A 96 4.83 9.30 22.91
CA THR A 96 3.95 10.13 23.75
C THR A 96 3.86 9.57 25.17
N ALA A 97 3.72 8.26 25.31
CA ALA A 97 3.69 7.58 26.61
C ALA A 97 5.01 7.77 27.38
N GLU A 98 6.15 7.65 26.69
CA GLU A 98 7.48 7.94 27.25
C GLU A 98 7.57 9.40 27.75
N GLY A 99 7.05 10.34 26.97
CA GLY A 99 7.01 11.76 27.35
C GLY A 99 6.13 12.05 28.57
N LEU A 100 5.02 11.32 28.76
CA LEU A 100 4.19 11.44 29.96
C LEU A 100 4.85 10.79 31.17
N ASN A 101 5.44 9.60 30.98
CA ASN A 101 6.17 8.88 32.01
C ASN A 101 7.35 9.70 32.57
N ALA A 102 8.06 10.43 31.70
CA ALA A 102 9.15 11.33 32.09
C ALA A 102 8.69 12.58 32.84
N LYS A 103 7.42 12.99 32.69
CA LYS A 103 6.86 14.16 33.38
C LYS A 103 6.36 13.80 34.77
N ASP A 104 5.47 12.81 34.85
CA ASP A 104 4.87 12.35 36.11
C ASP A 104 4.17 11.00 35.88
N ALA A 105 4.87 9.90 36.16
CA ALA A 105 4.36 8.55 35.92
C ALA A 105 3.16 8.21 36.82
N ASP A 106 3.14 8.73 38.06
CA ASP A 106 2.09 8.43 39.03
C ASP A 106 0.78 9.15 38.67
N PHE A 107 0.89 10.38 38.15
CA PHE A 107 -0.27 11.14 37.69
C PHE A 107 -0.83 10.63 36.35
N PHE A 108 0.02 10.27 35.38
CA PHE A 108 -0.40 9.89 34.02
C PHE A 108 -0.49 8.38 33.78
N GLY A 109 -0.47 7.55 34.83
CA GLY A 109 -0.39 6.09 34.69
C GLY A 109 -1.50 5.47 33.83
N ALA A 110 -2.73 6.02 33.91
CA ALA A 110 -3.85 5.54 33.11
C ALA A 110 -3.66 5.85 31.61
N GLU A 111 -3.25 7.08 31.28
CA GLU A 111 -2.99 7.53 29.92
C GLU A 111 -1.82 6.79 29.27
N ILE A 112 -0.74 6.58 30.03
CA ILE A 112 0.43 5.80 29.57
C ILE A 112 -0.01 4.38 29.18
N ASN A 113 -0.76 3.70 30.04
CA ASN A 113 -1.25 2.35 29.76
C ASN A 113 -2.18 2.33 28.54
N SER A 114 -3.07 3.32 28.40
CA SER A 114 -3.96 3.42 27.24
C SER A 114 -3.20 3.62 25.93
N LEU A 115 -2.13 4.43 25.93
CA LEU A 115 -1.31 4.68 24.74
C LEU A 115 -0.52 3.43 24.34
N LEU A 116 0.05 2.71 25.31
CA LEU A 116 0.78 1.47 25.06
C LEU A 116 -0.13 0.34 24.58
N ASP A 117 -1.34 0.19 25.14
CA ASP A 117 -2.33 -0.77 24.64
C ASP A 117 -2.75 -0.43 23.19
N ALA A 118 -3.00 0.85 22.89
CA ALA A 118 -3.30 1.28 21.52
C ALA A 118 -2.15 0.98 20.54
N ALA A 119 -0.89 1.21 20.94
CA ALA A 119 0.28 0.88 20.13
C ALA A 119 0.38 -0.64 19.85
N ASN A 120 0.16 -1.46 20.88
CA ASN A 120 0.18 -2.92 20.75
C ASN A 120 -0.91 -3.43 19.79
N ARG A 121 -2.13 -2.88 19.89
CA ARG A 121 -3.22 -3.22 18.97
C ARG A 121 -2.89 -2.86 17.53
N LEU A 122 -2.34 -1.68 17.28
CA LEU A 122 -1.91 -1.27 15.93
C LEU A 122 -0.82 -2.18 15.36
N ARG A 123 0.15 -2.60 16.17
CA ARG A 123 1.18 -3.57 15.76
C ARG A 123 0.57 -4.93 15.43
N SER A 124 -0.41 -5.39 16.22
CA SER A 124 -1.10 -6.66 15.95
C SER A 124 -1.89 -6.65 14.64
N MET A 125 -2.54 -5.53 14.31
CA MET A 125 -3.26 -5.34 13.05
C MET A 125 -2.32 -5.30 11.83
N GLY A 126 -1.08 -4.84 12.02
CA GLY A 126 -0.06 -4.86 10.98
C GLY A 126 0.70 -6.19 10.83
N GLY A 127 0.48 -7.15 11.74
CA GLY A 127 1.26 -8.39 11.85
C GLY A 127 0.63 -9.64 11.22
N THR A 128 -0.64 -9.58 10.81
CA THR A 128 -1.34 -10.66 10.08
C THR A 128 -1.32 -10.41 8.59
#